data_AF-A0A1H8MGB9-F1
#
_entry.id   AF-A0A1H8MGB9-F1
#
_cell.length_a   1.000
_cell.length_b   1.000
_cell.length_c   1.000
_cell.angle_alpha   90.00
_cell.angle_beta   90.00
_cell.angle_gamma   90.00
#
_symmetry.space_group_name_H-M   'P 1'
#
loop_
_entity.id
_entity.type
_entity.pdbx_description
1 polymer ?
#
loop_
_entity_poly.entity_id
_entity_poly.type
_entity_poly.pdbx_seq_one_letter_code
_entity_poly.pdbx_strand_id
1 'polypeptide(L)'
;MNLNPVALKEWASAIDVLSEGDQIMLLRKGGIEEETRRFELKSHSFYLFPTYEHQRTHLVKEPYRDSVERSLSEFDAGASHVKITAYAEAVDDLEVRDFEQLERLYPYHMWTGNLAEERLKWKAKEPLHVLLLKVYKLEKPAEIEMLPEYGGCRSWIELAVPPDETTLYPVMSEDTFEEKRRSIKSILGQ
;
A
#
# COMPACT_ATOMS: atom_id res chain seq x y z
N MET A 1 11.26 17.27 6.76
CA MET A 1 10.69 16.00 7.27
C MET A 1 11.86 15.02 7.26
N ASN A 2 12.21 14.39 8.38
CA ASN A 2 13.28 13.37 8.35
C ASN A 2 12.69 12.11 7.74
N LEU A 3 13.11 11.78 6.51
CA LEU A 3 12.61 10.60 5.80
C LEU A 3 13.21 9.36 6.44
N ASN A 4 12.34 8.46 6.91
CA ASN A 4 12.75 7.18 7.49
C ASN A 4 13.17 6.22 6.35
N PRO A 5 14.35 5.56 6.40
CA PRO A 5 14.76 4.54 5.42
C PRO A 5 13.93 3.24 5.46
N VAL A 6 12.67 3.30 5.88
CA VAL A 6 11.76 2.15 5.94
C VAL A 6 10.87 2.18 4.72
N ALA A 7 10.64 1.01 4.12
CA ALA A 7 9.71 0.87 3.01
C ALA A 7 8.69 -0.26 3.27
N LEU A 8 7.47 0.00 2.81
CA LEU A 8 6.34 -0.93 2.84
C LEU A 8 6.15 -1.50 1.43
N LYS A 9 6.30 -2.82 1.29
CA LYS A 9 6.06 -3.53 0.03
C LYS A 9 4.57 -3.56 -0.30
N GLU A 10 4.21 -3.13 -1.50
CA GLU A 10 2.83 -3.14 -1.99
C GLU A 10 2.82 -3.34 -3.51
N TRP A 11 1.69 -3.80 -4.06
CA TRP A 11 1.51 -3.93 -5.50
C TRP A 11 1.78 -2.60 -6.19
N ALA A 12 2.61 -2.62 -7.24
CA ALA A 12 2.93 -1.44 -8.03
C ALA A 12 1.65 -0.74 -8.53
N SER A 13 0.67 -1.52 -8.98
CA SER A 13 -0.66 -1.00 -9.36
C SER A 13 -1.42 -0.32 -8.23
N ALA A 14 -1.30 -0.78 -6.98
CA ALA A 14 -1.94 -0.11 -5.84
C ALA A 14 -1.20 1.17 -5.44
N ILE A 15 0.13 1.20 -5.58
CA ILE A 15 0.93 2.41 -5.41
C ILE A 15 0.53 3.47 -6.45
N ASP A 16 0.27 3.07 -7.69
CA ASP A 16 -0.20 3.98 -8.73
C ASP A 16 -1.55 4.61 -8.37
N VAL A 17 -2.55 3.80 -8.00
CA VAL A 17 -3.88 4.30 -7.61
C VAL A 17 -3.81 5.20 -6.36
N LEU A 18 -2.94 4.86 -5.39
CA LEU A 18 -2.65 5.73 -4.24
C LEU A 18 -2.02 7.05 -4.68
N SER A 19 -1.08 7.01 -5.62
CA SER A 19 -0.34 8.16 -6.14
C SER A 19 -1.23 9.09 -6.98
N GLU A 20 -2.28 8.56 -7.59
CA GLU A 20 -3.30 9.34 -8.30
C GLU A 20 -4.33 9.99 -7.35
N GLY A 21 -4.36 9.57 -6.07
CA GLY A 21 -5.29 10.09 -5.06
C GLY A 21 -6.69 9.46 -5.12
N ASP A 22 -6.85 8.43 -5.96
CA ASP A 22 -8.11 7.72 -6.17
C ASP A 22 -8.55 6.96 -4.91
N GLN A 23 -7.59 6.35 -4.21
CA GLN A 23 -7.79 5.76 -2.89
C GLN A 23 -6.81 6.31 -1.85
N ILE A 24 -7.15 6.17 -0.57
CA ILE A 24 -6.27 6.53 0.56
C ILE A 24 -6.00 5.35 1.49
N MET A 25 -6.47 4.15 1.14
CA MET A 25 -6.42 3.00 2.04
C MET A 25 -5.64 1.82 1.49
N LEU A 26 -5.00 1.05 2.37
CA LEU A 26 -4.43 -0.26 2.08
C LEU A 26 -5.04 -1.35 2.96
N LEU A 27 -5.28 -2.53 2.37
CA LEU A 27 -5.70 -3.73 3.10
C LEU A 27 -4.48 -4.58 3.46
N ARG A 28 -4.15 -4.68 4.74
CA ARG A 28 -2.95 -5.37 5.22
C ARG A 28 -3.31 -6.55 6.11
N LYS A 29 -2.55 -7.62 5.91
CA LYS A 29 -2.62 -8.86 6.66
C LYS A 29 -1.21 -9.36 6.85
N GLY A 30 -0.91 -9.95 8.00
CA GLY A 30 0.45 -10.40 8.28
C GLY A 30 0.95 -11.35 7.18
N GLY A 31 2.09 -11.03 6.59
CA GLY A 31 2.76 -11.84 5.57
C GLY A 31 3.08 -13.26 6.05
N ILE A 32 3.57 -14.07 5.11
CA ILE A 32 3.96 -15.48 5.39
C ILE A 32 5.21 -15.52 6.28
N GLU A 33 6.14 -14.58 6.06
CA GLU A 33 7.44 -14.51 6.72
C GLU A 33 7.50 -13.50 7.87
N GLU A 34 6.39 -12.85 8.23
CA GLU A 34 6.36 -11.99 9.42
C GLU A 34 6.60 -12.84 10.68
N GLU A 35 7.53 -12.40 11.55
CA GLU A 35 7.93 -13.14 12.77
C GLU A 35 6.75 -13.47 13.68
N THR A 36 5.81 -12.53 13.84
CA THR A 36 4.59 -12.70 14.63
C THR A 36 3.46 -13.35 13.84
N ARG A 37 3.62 -13.51 12.51
CA ARG A 37 2.58 -13.84 11.53
C ARG A 37 1.37 -12.89 11.56
N ARG A 38 1.44 -11.78 12.28
CA ARG A 38 0.44 -10.70 12.30
C ARG A 38 0.97 -9.53 11.50
N PHE A 39 0.06 -8.67 11.04
CA PHE A 39 0.51 -7.38 10.53
C PHE A 39 0.75 -6.48 11.74
N GLU A 40 1.81 -5.69 11.68
CA GLU A 40 2.11 -4.65 12.65
C GLU A 40 2.58 -3.42 11.88
N LEU A 41 2.07 -2.26 12.26
CA LEU A 41 2.53 -0.98 11.72
C LEU A 41 3.88 -0.63 12.37
N LYS A 42 4.99 -1.05 11.72
CA LYS A 42 6.35 -0.84 12.24
C LYS A 42 6.83 0.62 12.15
N SER A 43 6.28 1.39 11.22
CA SER A 43 6.58 2.80 11.04
C SER A 43 5.34 3.56 10.61
N HIS A 44 5.15 4.77 11.14
CA HIS A 44 4.09 5.68 10.72
C HIS A 44 4.42 6.43 9.42
N SER A 45 5.66 6.38 8.95
CA SER A 45 6.05 6.99 7.68
C SER A 45 7.08 6.12 6.95
N PHE A 46 6.90 5.93 5.65
CA PHE A 46 7.65 4.95 4.87
C PHE A 46 7.56 5.21 3.38
N TYR A 47 8.54 4.73 2.64
CA TYR A 47 8.46 4.61 1.18
C TYR A 47 7.50 3.49 0.78
N LEU A 48 6.83 3.64 -0.35
CA LEU A 48 6.05 2.56 -0.95
C LEU A 48 6.95 1.81 -1.95
N PHE A 49 7.32 0.58 -1.60
CA PHE A 49 8.20 -0.25 -2.41
C PHE A 49 7.37 -1.09 -3.38
N PRO A 50 7.51 -0.91 -4.71
CA PRO A 50 6.68 -1.60 -5.67
C PRO A 50 7.03 -3.08 -5.76
N THR A 51 5.99 -3.90 -5.80
CA THR A 51 6.07 -5.33 -6.05
C THR A 51 5.15 -5.70 -7.19
N TYR A 52 5.58 -6.66 -8.00
CA TYR A 52 4.88 -7.07 -9.22
C TYR A 52 4.37 -8.53 -9.12
N GLU A 53 4.72 -9.22 -8.04
CA GLU A 53 4.31 -10.58 -7.78
C GLU A 53 2.81 -10.62 -7.41
N HIS A 54 2.11 -11.61 -7.96
CA HIS A 54 0.70 -11.92 -7.67
C HIS A 54 -0.34 -10.84 -8.01
N GLN A 55 0.03 -9.64 -8.47
CA GLN A 55 -0.95 -8.71 -9.04
C GLN A 55 -1.53 -9.29 -10.33
N ARG A 56 -2.87 -9.36 -10.43
CA ARG A 56 -3.60 -9.90 -11.58
C ARG A 56 -4.76 -8.98 -11.91
N THR A 57 -4.97 -8.71 -13.20
CA THR A 57 -6.03 -7.82 -13.70
C THR A 57 -7.44 -8.22 -13.21
N HIS A 58 -7.72 -9.51 -13.06
CA HIS A 58 -9.02 -9.99 -12.58
C HIS A 58 -9.25 -9.81 -11.07
N LEU A 59 -8.20 -9.50 -10.29
CA LEU A 59 -8.29 -9.24 -8.85
C LEU A 59 -8.55 -7.76 -8.53
N VAL A 60 -8.57 -6.90 -9.55
CA VAL A 60 -8.88 -5.47 -9.43
C VAL A 60 -10.16 -5.13 -10.19
N LYS A 61 -10.85 -4.09 -9.74
CA LYS A 61 -12.05 -3.60 -10.40
C LYS A 61 -11.72 -3.01 -11.76
N GLU A 62 -12.73 -3.00 -12.63
CA GLU A 62 -12.59 -2.61 -14.03
C GLU A 62 -11.88 -1.26 -14.24
N PRO A 63 -12.19 -0.18 -13.49
CA PRO A 63 -11.52 1.12 -13.67
C PRO A 63 -10.00 1.11 -13.39
N TYR A 64 -9.50 0.11 -12.66
CA TYR A 64 -8.09 0.03 -12.23
C TYR A 64 -7.29 -1.05 -12.94
N ARG A 65 -7.90 -1.76 -13.90
CA ARG A 65 -7.23 -2.83 -14.65
C ARG A 65 -6.03 -2.33 -15.43
N ASP A 66 -6.16 -1.16 -16.04
CA ASP A 66 -5.09 -0.51 -16.79
C ASP A 66 -3.86 -0.21 -15.91
N SER A 67 -4.06 0.09 -14.62
CA SER A 67 -2.95 0.27 -13.67
C SER A 67 -2.16 -1.03 -13.44
N VAL A 68 -2.84 -2.17 -13.44
CA VAL A 68 -2.17 -3.49 -13.35
C VAL A 68 -1.42 -3.80 -14.64
N GLU A 69 -2.04 -3.58 -15.79
CA GLU A 69 -1.42 -3.86 -17.09
C GLU A 69 -0.19 -2.97 -17.33
N ARG A 70 -0.32 -1.66 -17.06
CA ARG A 70 0.79 -0.71 -17.14
C ARG A 70 1.93 -1.10 -16.22
N SER A 71 1.67 -1.31 -14.93
CA SER A 71 2.73 -1.67 -13.97
C SER A 71 3.41 -2.99 -14.31
N LEU A 72 2.70 -3.99 -14.83
CA LEU A 72 3.31 -5.24 -15.31
C LEU A 72 4.14 -5.04 -16.58
N SER A 73 3.73 -4.14 -17.48
CA SER A 73 4.49 -3.85 -18.71
C SER A 73 5.81 -3.11 -18.44
N GLU A 74 5.84 -2.33 -17.35
CA GLU A 74 7.01 -1.59 -16.88
C GLU A 74 7.96 -2.46 -16.03
N PHE A 75 7.53 -3.66 -15.65
CA PHE A 75 8.32 -4.56 -14.82
C PHE A 75 9.45 -5.20 -15.62
N ASP A 76 10.68 -4.93 -15.22
CA ASP A 76 11.88 -5.62 -15.68
C ASP A 76 12.44 -6.50 -14.55
N ALA A 77 12.23 -7.81 -14.66
CA ALA A 77 12.73 -8.79 -13.69
C ALA A 77 14.27 -8.87 -13.63
N GLY A 78 14.97 -8.36 -14.64
CA GLY A 78 16.43 -8.30 -14.69
C GLY A 78 17.02 -6.97 -14.21
N ALA A 79 16.19 -6.00 -13.83
CA ALA A 79 16.66 -4.70 -13.39
C ALA A 79 17.46 -4.81 -12.08
N SER A 80 18.64 -4.19 -12.06
CA SER A 80 19.46 -4.08 -10.85
C SER A 80 18.94 -3.03 -9.86
N HIS A 81 17.98 -2.21 -10.27
CA HIS A 81 17.40 -1.15 -9.47
C HIS A 81 15.88 -1.14 -9.57
N VAL A 82 15.23 -0.69 -8.52
CA VAL A 82 13.80 -0.44 -8.45
C VAL A 82 13.55 1.05 -8.22
N LYS A 83 12.56 1.59 -8.93
CA LYS A 83 12.13 2.98 -8.79
C LYS A 83 11.09 3.10 -7.69
N ILE A 84 11.38 3.92 -6.69
CA ILE A 84 10.41 4.34 -5.68
C ILE A 84 9.92 5.75 -6.05
N THR A 85 8.61 5.89 -6.21
CA THR A 85 7.97 7.14 -6.66
C THR A 85 7.08 7.77 -5.59
N ALA A 86 6.75 7.02 -4.54
CA ALA A 86 5.80 7.46 -3.52
C ALA A 86 6.32 7.25 -2.09
N TYR A 87 5.96 8.19 -1.23
CA TYR A 87 6.11 8.14 0.21
C TYR A 87 4.73 8.20 0.85
N ALA A 88 4.57 7.60 2.02
CA ALA A 88 3.30 7.62 2.72
C ALA A 88 3.48 7.82 4.23
N GLU A 89 2.50 8.46 4.83
CA GLU A 89 2.31 8.53 6.28
C GLU A 89 1.01 7.81 6.64
N ALA A 90 1.11 6.80 7.51
CA ALA A 90 -0.03 6.08 8.05
C ALA A 90 -0.64 6.86 9.23
N VAL A 91 -1.81 7.46 8.97
CA VAL A 91 -2.54 8.31 9.91
C VAL A 91 -3.49 7.50 10.80
N ASP A 92 -4.05 6.41 10.28
CA ASP A 92 -4.82 5.44 11.07
C ASP A 92 -4.46 4.01 10.67
N ASP A 93 -4.54 3.10 11.63
CA ASP A 93 -4.57 1.65 11.44
C ASP A 93 -5.88 1.13 12.06
N LEU A 94 -6.86 0.85 11.20
CA LEU A 94 -8.21 0.45 11.60
C LEU A 94 -8.38 -1.06 11.45
N GLU A 95 -9.04 -1.71 12.40
CA GLU A 95 -9.32 -3.15 12.31
C GLU A 95 -10.71 -3.41 11.69
N VAL A 96 -10.75 -4.36 10.74
CA VAL A 96 -11.97 -4.95 10.18
C VAL A 96 -12.00 -6.44 10.48
N ARG A 97 -13.12 -6.93 11.03
CA ARG A 97 -13.25 -8.33 11.49
C ARG A 97 -14.40 -9.08 10.84
N ASP A 98 -15.36 -8.38 10.26
CA ASP A 98 -16.51 -8.97 9.61
C ASP A 98 -16.66 -8.50 8.16
N PHE A 99 -17.42 -9.29 7.42
CA PHE A 99 -17.64 -9.08 6.00
C PHE A 99 -18.53 -7.86 5.71
N GLU A 100 -19.45 -7.51 6.60
CA GLU A 100 -20.37 -6.38 6.41
C GLU A 100 -19.60 -5.05 6.42
N GLN A 101 -18.68 -4.88 7.36
CA GLN A 101 -17.76 -3.75 7.39
C GLN A 101 -16.92 -3.68 6.11
N LEU A 102 -16.36 -4.82 5.67
CA LEU A 102 -15.53 -4.88 4.48
C LEU A 102 -16.31 -4.54 3.20
N GLU A 103 -17.53 -5.03 3.06
CA GLU A 103 -18.40 -4.75 1.92
C GLU A 103 -18.72 -3.26 1.83
N ARG A 104 -18.95 -2.59 2.96
CA ARG A 104 -19.19 -1.14 3.01
C ARG A 104 -17.95 -0.32 2.63
N LEU A 105 -16.75 -0.87 2.80
CA LEU A 105 -15.50 -0.26 2.33
C LEU A 105 -15.27 -0.45 0.82
N TYR A 106 -16.07 -1.29 0.15
CA TYR A 106 -15.88 -1.60 -1.27
C TYR A 106 -15.66 -0.33 -2.11
N PRO A 107 -16.43 0.77 -2.03
CA PRO A 107 -16.21 1.93 -2.89
C PRO A 107 -14.85 2.63 -2.74
N TYR A 108 -14.07 2.35 -1.70
CA TYR A 108 -12.87 3.11 -1.30
C TYR A 108 -11.54 2.44 -1.67
N HIS A 109 -11.57 1.28 -2.33
CA HIS A 109 -10.36 0.56 -2.74
C HIS A 109 -10.47 -0.07 -4.13
N MET A 110 -9.34 -0.32 -4.77
CA MET A 110 -9.28 -0.88 -6.13
C MET A 110 -9.62 -2.38 -6.23
N TRP A 111 -9.45 -3.15 -5.15
CA TRP A 111 -9.56 -4.62 -5.20
C TRP A 111 -10.99 -5.14 -5.37
N THR A 112 -11.15 -6.30 -6.00
CA THR A 112 -12.46 -6.98 -6.08
C THR A 112 -12.95 -7.45 -4.71
N GLY A 113 -14.26 -7.66 -4.59
CA GLY A 113 -14.87 -8.18 -3.35
C GLY A 113 -14.27 -9.53 -2.97
N ASN A 114 -14.07 -10.43 -3.94
CA ASN A 114 -13.48 -11.74 -3.70
C ASN A 114 -12.06 -11.64 -3.12
N LEU A 115 -11.18 -10.80 -3.68
CA LEU A 115 -9.82 -10.63 -3.14
C LEU A 115 -9.85 -10.04 -1.72
N ALA A 116 -10.69 -9.03 -1.49
CA ALA A 116 -10.82 -8.41 -0.18
C ALA A 116 -11.31 -9.43 0.86
N GLU A 117 -12.33 -10.22 0.51
CA GLU A 117 -12.89 -11.27 1.36
C GLU A 117 -11.87 -12.38 1.65
N GLU A 118 -11.10 -12.81 0.65
CA GLU A 118 -10.02 -13.77 0.83
C GLU A 118 -8.97 -13.25 1.82
N ARG A 119 -8.62 -11.96 1.76
CA ARG A 119 -7.70 -11.33 2.73
C ARG A 119 -8.28 -11.29 4.14
N LEU A 120 -9.58 -11.05 4.30
CA LEU A 120 -10.25 -11.10 5.60
C LEU A 120 -10.26 -12.52 6.18
N LYS A 121 -10.58 -13.53 5.35
CA LYS A 121 -10.61 -14.94 5.74
C LYS A 121 -9.23 -15.51 6.02
N TRP A 122 -8.19 -15.02 5.35
CA TRP A 122 -6.81 -15.40 5.62
C TRP A 122 -6.47 -15.10 7.08
N LYS A 123 -6.03 -16.11 7.84
CA LYS A 123 -5.81 -15.97 9.31
C LYS A 123 -7.03 -15.36 10.01
N ALA A 124 -8.21 -15.94 9.81
CA ALA A 124 -9.52 -15.46 10.30
C ALA A 124 -9.62 -15.08 11.79
N LYS A 125 -8.67 -15.52 12.65
CA LYS A 125 -8.61 -15.11 14.07
C LYS A 125 -8.01 -13.72 14.27
N GLU A 126 -7.21 -13.25 13.32
CA GLU A 126 -6.58 -11.94 13.33
C GLU A 126 -7.45 -10.95 12.52
N PRO A 127 -7.46 -9.64 12.86
CA PRO A 127 -8.19 -8.63 12.10
C PRO A 127 -7.53 -8.35 10.73
N LEU A 128 -8.31 -7.89 9.76
CA LEU A 128 -7.79 -7.24 8.56
C LEU A 128 -7.46 -5.79 8.94
N HIS A 129 -6.25 -5.33 8.66
CA HIS A 129 -5.84 -3.96 8.92
C HIS A 129 -6.18 -3.09 7.71
N VAL A 130 -6.77 -1.93 7.97
CA VAL A 130 -7.07 -0.88 7.01
C VAL A 130 -6.21 0.32 7.38
N LEU A 131 -5.11 0.49 6.66
CA LEU A 131 -4.25 1.65 6.84
C LEU A 131 -4.81 2.83 6.06
N LEU A 132 -4.99 3.98 6.70
CA LEU A 132 -5.30 5.24 6.03
C LEU A 132 -4.04 6.07 5.86
N LEU A 133 -3.72 6.41 4.61
CA LEU A 133 -2.42 6.94 4.21
C LEU A 133 -2.54 8.34 3.63
N LYS A 134 -1.76 9.28 4.16
CA LYS A 134 -1.39 10.49 3.41
C LYS A 134 -0.26 10.11 2.46
N VAL A 135 -0.51 10.22 1.16
CA VAL A 135 0.43 9.82 0.12
C VAL A 135 1.07 11.06 -0.49
N TYR A 136 2.36 10.93 -0.77
CA TYR A 136 3.18 11.97 -1.37
C TYR A 136 3.93 11.39 -2.56
N LYS A 137 3.95 12.13 -3.67
CA LYS A 137 4.85 11.86 -4.80
C LYS A 137 6.21 12.47 -4.53
N LEU A 138 7.26 11.71 -4.81
CA LEU A 138 8.61 12.26 -4.83
C LEU A 138 8.79 13.12 -6.07
N GLU A 139 9.44 14.28 -5.94
CA GLU A 139 9.80 15.14 -7.07
C GLU A 139 10.68 14.41 -8.09
N LYS A 140 11.63 13.63 -7.57
CA LYS A 140 12.50 12.75 -8.35
C LYS A 140 12.34 11.33 -7.82
N PRO A 141 12.02 10.33 -8.67
CA PRO A 141 12.01 8.94 -8.26
C PRO A 141 13.36 8.55 -7.65
N ALA A 142 13.32 7.79 -6.56
CA ALA A 142 14.51 7.23 -5.94
C ALA A 142 14.86 5.90 -6.62
N GLU A 143 16.09 5.76 -7.08
CA GLU A 143 16.63 4.52 -7.64
C GLU A 143 17.26 3.71 -6.51
N ILE A 144 16.68 2.56 -6.19
CA ILE A 144 17.15 1.70 -5.10
C ILE A 144 17.77 0.44 -5.70
N GLU A 145 19.02 0.17 -5.35
CA GLU A 145 19.68 -1.09 -5.72
C GLU A 145 18.89 -2.29 -5.19
N MET A 146 18.59 -3.25 -6.05
CA MET A 146 17.88 -4.47 -5.67
C MET A 146 18.80 -5.42 -4.91
N LEU A 147 18.58 -5.53 -3.60
CA LEU A 147 19.30 -6.46 -2.75
C LEU A 147 18.49 -7.77 -2.54
N PRO A 148 19.17 -8.93 -2.37
CA PRO A 148 18.48 -10.19 -2.07
C PRO A 148 17.54 -10.12 -0.86
N GLU A 149 17.87 -9.30 0.15
CA GLU A 149 17.08 -9.13 1.36
C GLU A 149 15.73 -8.41 1.13
N TYR A 150 15.57 -7.70 0.01
CA TYR A 150 14.30 -7.06 -0.36
C TYR A 150 13.30 -8.04 -1.00
N GLY A 151 13.77 -9.23 -1.37
CA GLY A 151 12.95 -10.34 -1.86
C GLY A 151 12.03 -10.94 -0.79
N GLY A 152 11.29 -11.99 -1.14
CA GLY A 152 10.47 -12.75 -0.20
C GLY A 152 9.15 -12.09 0.19
N CYS A 153 8.45 -12.71 1.14
CA CYS A 153 7.04 -12.40 1.48
C CYS A 153 6.89 -11.56 2.75
N ARG A 154 7.89 -10.75 3.10
CA ARG A 154 7.82 -9.77 4.19
C ARG A 154 7.16 -8.48 3.70
N SER A 155 6.44 -7.80 4.59
CA SER A 155 5.75 -6.54 4.26
C SER A 155 6.68 -5.35 4.35
N TRP A 156 7.63 -5.39 5.28
CA TRP A 156 8.51 -4.27 5.63
C TRP A 156 9.95 -4.59 5.27
N ILE A 157 10.64 -3.60 4.72
CA ILE A 157 12.08 -3.62 4.46
C ILE A 157 12.72 -2.34 5.00
N GLU A 158 13.99 -2.43 5.35
CA GLU A 158 14.84 -1.28 5.64
C GLU A 158 15.78 -1.09 4.46
N LEU A 159 15.77 0.10 3.87
CA LEU A 159 16.60 0.46 2.74
C LEU A 159 18.04 0.64 3.25
N ALA A 160 18.96 -0.21 2.76
CA ALA A 160 20.36 -0.19 3.17
C ALA A 160 21.02 1.19 2.94
N VAL A 161 20.59 1.88 1.88
CA VAL A 161 20.95 3.27 1.61
C VAL A 161 19.65 4.07 1.54
N PRO A 162 19.46 5.09 2.42
CA PRO A 162 18.31 5.97 2.33
C PRO A 162 18.33 6.73 0.99
N PRO A 163 17.17 6.97 0.37
CA PRO A 163 17.08 7.88 -0.78
C PRO A 163 17.62 9.27 -0.44
N ASP A 164 18.18 9.94 -1.44
CA ASP A 164 18.56 11.35 -1.33
C ASP A 164 17.35 12.20 -0.89
N GLU A 165 17.63 13.30 -0.19
CA GLU A 165 16.60 14.27 0.14
C GLU A 165 15.90 14.77 -1.12
N THR A 166 14.57 14.70 -1.11
CA THR A 166 13.72 15.04 -2.25
C THR A 166 12.48 15.76 -1.76
N THR A 167 11.95 16.66 -2.60
CA THR A 167 10.68 17.32 -2.29
C THR A 167 9.55 16.31 -2.39
N LEU A 168 8.65 16.34 -1.41
CA LEU A 168 7.45 15.51 -1.38
C LEU A 168 6.23 16.37 -1.71
N TYR A 169 5.46 15.95 -2.71
CA TYR A 169 4.22 16.62 -3.11
C TYR A 169 3.02 15.79 -2.65
N PRO A 170 2.15 16.32 -1.76
CA PRO A 170 0.95 15.59 -1.35
C PRO A 170 0.04 15.37 -2.57
N VAL A 171 -0.52 14.16 -2.68
CA VAL A 171 -1.35 13.80 -3.85
C VAL A 171 -2.74 14.46 -3.81
N MET A 172 -3.15 14.95 -2.64
CA MET A 172 -4.40 15.67 -2.42
C MET A 172 -4.25 16.70 -1.31
N SER A 173 -5.22 17.61 -1.19
CA SER A 173 -5.26 18.56 -0.07
C SER A 173 -5.60 17.87 1.24
N GLU A 174 -5.23 18.52 2.35
CA GLU A 174 -5.57 18.06 3.70
C GLU A 174 -7.09 17.91 3.88
N ASP A 175 -7.88 18.87 3.38
CA ASP A 175 -9.34 18.85 3.49
C ASP A 175 -9.95 17.63 2.77
N THR A 176 -9.51 17.35 1.54
CA THR A 176 -9.98 16.18 0.78
C THR A 176 -9.57 14.87 1.44
N PHE A 177 -8.37 14.79 2.00
CA PHE A 177 -7.93 13.64 2.77
C PHE A 177 -8.82 13.41 4.01
N GLU A 178 -9.05 14.45 4.80
CA GLU A 178 -9.85 14.38 6.03
C GLU A 178 -11.33 14.07 5.75
N GLU A 179 -11.89 14.52 4.63
CA GLU A 179 -13.23 14.12 4.18
C GLU A 179 -13.32 12.61 3.86
N LYS A 180 -12.37 12.07 3.10
CA LYS A 180 -12.29 10.63 2.79
C LYS A 180 -12.06 9.81 4.06
N ARG A 181 -11.13 10.24 4.91
CA ARG A 181 -10.82 9.62 6.20
C ARG A 181 -12.06 9.52 7.09
N ARG A 182 -12.80 10.63 7.26
CA ARG A 182 -14.03 10.67 8.07
C ARG A 182 -15.10 9.73 7.53
N SER A 183 -15.26 9.66 6.21
CA SER A 183 -16.21 8.74 5.56
C SER A 183 -15.88 7.28 5.86
N ILE A 184 -14.62 6.89 5.74
CA ILE A 184 -14.15 5.52 6.03
C ILE A 184 -14.31 5.18 7.52
N LYS A 185 -13.89 6.07 8.41
CA LYS A 185 -14.03 5.87 9.86
C LYS A 185 -15.50 5.75 10.29
N SER A 186 -16.37 6.58 9.73
CA SER A 186 -17.82 6.49 9.97
C SER A 186 -18.42 5.17 9.47
N ILE A 187 -17.90 4.58 8.39
CA ILE A 187 -18.33 3.26 7.92
C ILE A 187 -18.00 2.18 8.97
N LEU A 188 -16.81 2.27 9.56
CA LEU A 188 -16.33 1.31 10.55
C LEU A 188 -16.83 1.59 11.97
N GLY A 189 -17.54 2.70 12.20
CA GLY A 189 -18.03 3.11 13.52
C GLY A 189 -16.91 3.60 14.45
N GLN A 190 -15.85 4.19 13.89
CA GLN A 190 -14.64 4.67 14.59
C GLN A 190 -14.40 6.17 14.40
#